data_AF-A0A6V6ZER2-F1
#
_entry.id   AF-A0A6V6ZER2-F1
#
_cell.length_a   1.000
_cell.length_b   1.000
_cell.length_c   1.000
_cell.angle_alpha   90.00
_cell.angle_beta   90.00
_cell.angle_gamma   90.00
#
_symmetry.space_group_name_H-M   'P 1'
#
loop_
_entity.id
_entity.type
_entity.pdbx_description
1 polymer ?
#
loop_
_entity_poly.entity_id
_entity_poly.type
_entity_poly.pdbx_seq_one_letter_code
_entity_poly.pdbx_strand_id
1 'polypeptide(L)'
;MFQQIKKTFFLYFESSECNSILSDKVGHYNKLWDGKTQYKMGKLGCICGHIIVDQTNNISYKAHFIRDQDLEAIDNQVEDINNFINAIKNNERDKWLKKYFDSELYQNLPDSDVINDIILKYKLKYENEMFLCEKCGRIKIHKGTENKFISFLPEDNQWIDIFKGLS
;
A
#
# COMPACT_ATOMS: atom_id res chain seq x y z
N MET A 1 -27.61 -3.69 -36.11
CA MET A 1 -28.09 -4.90 -35.42
C MET A 1 -26.88 -5.80 -35.16
N PHE A 2 -26.26 -5.69 -33.99
CA PHE A 2 -25.52 -6.71 -33.25
C PHE A 2 -24.92 -6.03 -32.01
N GLN A 3 -25.70 -6.05 -30.93
CA GLN A 3 -25.23 -5.82 -29.57
C GLN A 3 -24.61 -7.14 -29.07
N GLN A 4 -23.46 -7.06 -28.44
CA GLN A 4 -23.16 -7.74 -27.16
C GLN A 4 -21.76 -7.33 -26.70
N ILE A 5 -21.70 -6.26 -25.91
CA ILE A 5 -20.54 -5.89 -25.10
C ILE A 5 -20.62 -6.74 -23.83
N LYS A 6 -19.61 -7.57 -23.58
CA LYS A 6 -19.42 -8.29 -22.33
C LYS A 6 -19.24 -7.26 -21.20
N LYS A 7 -20.23 -7.19 -20.30
CA LYS A 7 -20.12 -6.46 -19.03
C LYS A 7 -19.12 -7.22 -18.15
N THR A 8 -17.90 -6.70 -18.02
CA THR A 8 -17.00 -7.09 -16.93
C THR A 8 -17.46 -6.33 -15.69
N PHE A 9 -18.06 -7.07 -14.76
CA PHE A 9 -18.40 -6.61 -13.42
C PHE A 9 -17.08 -6.36 -12.66
N PHE A 10 -16.72 -5.10 -12.46
CA PHE A 10 -15.78 -4.72 -11.40
C PHE A 10 -16.60 -4.55 -10.13
N LEU A 11 -16.56 -5.55 -9.25
CA LEU A 11 -17.06 -5.38 -7.88
C LEU A 11 -15.99 -4.64 -7.08
N TYR A 12 -16.21 -3.35 -6.90
CA TYR A 12 -15.62 -2.59 -5.80
C TYR A 12 -16.11 -3.20 -4.49
N PHE A 13 -15.21 -3.81 -3.72
CA PHE A 13 -15.48 -4.11 -2.31
C PHE A 13 -15.24 -2.83 -1.50
N GLU A 14 -16.24 -1.94 -1.49
CA GLU A 14 -16.43 -1.04 -0.35
C GLU A 14 -17.20 -1.82 0.71
N SER A 15 -16.55 -2.18 1.81
CA SER A 15 -17.25 -2.67 3.00
C SER A 15 -17.01 -1.70 4.15
N SER A 16 -18.01 -0.85 4.37
CA SER A 16 -18.20 -0.03 5.57
C SER A 16 -18.63 -0.85 6.80
N GLU A 17 -18.63 -2.18 6.70
CA GLU A 17 -19.06 -3.10 7.76
C GLU A 17 -17.93 -3.85 8.49
N CYS A 18 -16.65 -3.56 8.20
CA CYS A 18 -15.53 -4.18 8.91
C CYS A 18 -15.21 -3.55 10.29
N ASN A 19 -15.99 -2.58 10.77
CA ASN A 19 -15.69 -1.88 12.03
C ASN A 19 -16.31 -2.50 13.30
N SER A 20 -17.20 -3.50 13.21
CA SER A 20 -17.76 -4.15 14.41
C SER A 20 -17.03 -5.44 14.82
N ILE A 21 -16.36 -6.11 13.88
CA ILE A 21 -15.63 -7.38 14.13
C ILE A 21 -14.21 -7.13 14.68
N LEU A 22 -13.71 -5.90 14.58
CA LEU A 22 -12.40 -5.51 15.11
C LEU A 22 -12.35 -5.35 16.64
N SER A 23 -13.48 -5.40 17.35
CA SER A 23 -13.50 -5.26 18.81
C SER A 23 -13.20 -6.57 19.56
N ASP A 24 -13.49 -7.73 18.98
CA ASP A 24 -13.37 -9.02 19.69
C ASP A 24 -12.09 -9.81 19.38
N LYS A 25 -11.29 -9.39 18.38
CA LYS A 25 -10.02 -10.03 18.02
C LYS A 25 -8.77 -9.27 18.51
N VAL A 26 -8.95 -8.34 19.45
CA VAL A 26 -7.85 -7.56 20.07
C VAL A 26 -6.97 -8.44 21.00
N GLY A 27 -7.40 -9.67 21.32
CA GLY A 27 -6.70 -10.52 22.29
C GLY A 27 -5.35 -11.11 21.84
N HIS A 28 -5.12 -11.30 20.54
CA HIS A 28 -3.97 -12.10 20.07
C HIS A 28 -2.81 -11.31 19.43
N TYR A 29 -3.06 -10.08 18.98
CA TYR A 29 -2.00 -9.19 18.47
C TYR A 29 -1.28 -8.40 19.58
N ASN A 30 -1.68 -8.52 20.85
CA ASN A 30 -1.14 -7.74 21.96
C ASN A 30 0.16 -8.28 22.60
N LYS A 31 0.76 -9.37 22.07
CA LYS A 31 1.99 -9.95 22.65
C LYS A 31 3.31 -9.47 22.05
N LEU A 32 3.28 -8.53 21.11
CA LEU A 32 4.48 -7.91 20.52
C LEU A 32 4.53 -6.38 20.64
N TRP A 33 3.62 -5.78 21.42
CA TRP A 33 3.61 -4.34 21.66
C TRP A 33 4.09 -4.05 23.09
N ASP A 34 5.34 -3.63 23.24
CA ASP A 34 5.95 -3.23 24.51
C ASP A 34 5.55 -1.82 24.97
N GLY A 35 4.51 -1.24 24.37
CA GLY A 35 4.01 0.11 24.70
C GLY A 35 5.01 1.24 24.42
N LYS A 36 6.09 1.00 23.65
CA LYS A 36 7.12 2.01 23.35
C LYS A 36 7.33 2.31 21.87
N THR A 37 6.52 1.77 20.97
CA THR A 37 6.53 2.15 19.56
C THR A 37 5.80 3.48 19.37
N GLN A 38 6.55 4.57 19.60
CA GLN A 38 6.18 5.91 19.18
C GLN A 38 5.82 5.85 17.68
N TYR A 39 4.55 6.13 17.31
CA TYR A 39 4.15 6.30 15.91
C TYR A 39 5.04 7.40 15.34
N LYS A 40 6.05 7.02 14.55
CA LYS A 40 7.07 7.96 14.08
C LYS A 40 6.40 8.86 13.05
N MET A 41 5.97 10.02 13.50
CA MET A 41 5.35 11.03 12.66
C MET A 41 6.29 11.38 11.49
N GLY A 42 5.85 11.12 10.27
CA GLY A 42 6.56 11.56 9.07
C GLY A 42 6.38 13.06 8.89
N LYS A 43 7.45 13.84 8.99
CA LYS A 43 7.45 15.27 8.63
C LYS A 43 8.43 15.49 7.51
N LEU A 44 7.98 16.14 6.44
CA LEU A 44 8.80 16.46 5.27
C LEU A 44 8.87 17.97 5.08
N GLY A 45 10.08 18.51 5.11
CA GLY A 45 10.31 19.94 4.84
C GLY A 45 10.17 20.29 3.36
N CYS A 46 9.41 21.33 3.06
CA CYS A 46 9.40 21.97 1.75
C CYS A 46 10.38 23.14 1.71
N ILE A 47 10.95 23.42 0.53
CA ILE A 47 11.91 24.52 0.32
C ILE A 47 11.26 25.90 0.58
N CYS A 48 9.94 26.02 0.45
CA CYS A 48 9.21 27.24 0.78
C CYS A 48 9.00 27.47 2.30
N GLY A 49 9.55 26.58 3.15
CA GLY A 49 9.42 26.62 4.60
C GLY A 49 8.16 25.93 5.15
N HIS A 50 7.26 25.44 4.30
CA HIS A 50 6.11 24.66 4.74
C HIS A 50 6.52 23.24 5.16
N ILE A 51 5.86 22.68 6.18
CA ILE A 51 6.07 21.31 6.64
C ILE A 51 4.89 20.47 6.17
N ILE A 52 5.18 19.47 5.33
CA ILE A 52 4.22 18.45 4.91
C ILE A 52 4.19 17.38 6.00
N VAL A 53 2.99 16.96 6.38
CA VAL A 53 2.77 16.09 7.54
C VAL A 53 2.07 14.81 7.09
N ASP A 54 2.64 13.67 7.39
CA ASP A 54 2.04 12.35 7.12
C ASP A 54 1.58 11.73 8.44
N GLN A 55 0.30 11.91 8.77
CA GLN A 55 -0.26 11.58 10.10
C GLN A 55 -1.56 10.78 10.07
N THR A 56 -2.32 10.83 8.98
CA THR A 56 -3.66 10.24 8.90
C THR A 56 -3.84 9.46 7.60
N ASN A 57 -4.87 8.63 7.55
CA ASN A 57 -5.34 8.09 6.27
C ASN A 57 -6.09 9.19 5.50
N ASN A 58 -6.27 8.99 4.19
CA ASN A 58 -7.05 9.87 3.31
C ASN A 58 -6.55 11.33 3.30
N ILE A 59 -5.25 11.51 3.08
CA ILE A 59 -4.62 12.83 3.00
C ILE A 59 -4.79 13.38 1.58
N SER A 60 -5.45 14.53 1.43
CA SER A 60 -5.77 15.12 0.12
C SER A 60 -4.55 15.53 -0.71
N TYR A 61 -3.40 15.74 -0.06
CA TYR A 61 -2.15 16.13 -0.70
C TYR A 61 -1.13 14.98 -0.80
N LYS A 62 -1.55 13.74 -0.57
CA LYS A 62 -0.72 12.53 -0.72
C LYS A 62 -1.28 11.65 -1.83
N ALA A 63 -0.40 11.11 -2.66
CA ALA A 63 -0.75 10.10 -3.65
C ALA A 63 0.23 8.94 -3.60
N HIS A 64 -0.29 7.76 -3.91
CA HIS A 64 0.47 6.54 -4.13
C HIS A 64 0.58 6.31 -5.64
N PHE A 65 1.76 5.90 -6.11
CA PHE A 65 1.96 5.65 -7.52
C PHE A 65 2.84 4.43 -7.75
N ILE A 66 2.62 3.78 -8.88
CA ILE A 66 3.46 2.73 -9.42
C ILE A 66 4.00 3.26 -10.74
N ARG A 67 5.30 3.04 -10.96
CA ARG A 67 5.95 3.41 -12.22
C ARG A 67 5.48 2.46 -13.31
N ASP A 68 5.27 2.97 -14.51
CA ASP A 68 4.74 2.17 -15.63
C ASP A 68 5.58 0.91 -15.89
N GLN A 69 6.91 1.03 -15.86
CA GLN A 69 7.83 -0.11 -16.01
C GLN A 69 7.74 -1.18 -14.92
N ASP A 70 7.14 -0.85 -13.77
CA ASP A 70 6.97 -1.76 -12.63
C ASP A 70 5.55 -2.34 -12.57
N LEU A 71 4.61 -1.89 -13.42
CA LEU A 71 3.21 -2.33 -13.39
C LEU A 71 3.08 -3.84 -13.62
N GLU A 72 3.71 -4.38 -14.67
CA GLU A 72 3.64 -5.82 -14.93
C GLU A 72 4.24 -6.64 -13.77
N ALA A 73 5.26 -6.10 -13.11
CA ALA A 73 5.93 -6.78 -12.01
C ALA A 73 5.06 -6.86 -10.74
N ILE A 74 4.07 -5.97 -10.59
CA ILE A 74 3.12 -6.01 -9.47
C ILE A 74 2.13 -7.17 -9.60
N ASP A 75 1.76 -7.52 -10.83
CA ASP A 75 0.78 -8.57 -11.12
C ASP A 75 1.28 -9.98 -10.74
N ASN A 76 2.61 -10.15 -10.63
CA ASN A 76 3.22 -11.39 -10.14
C ASN A 76 2.77 -11.76 -8.71
N GLN A 77 2.21 -10.82 -7.94
CA GLN A 77 1.59 -11.15 -6.66
C GLN A 77 0.47 -12.19 -6.80
N VAL A 78 -0.27 -12.18 -7.91
CA VAL A 78 -1.35 -13.12 -8.18
C VAL A 78 -0.79 -14.52 -8.39
N GLU A 79 0.35 -14.64 -9.08
CA GLU A 79 1.05 -15.91 -9.24
C GLU A 79 1.51 -16.46 -7.89
N ASP A 80 2.12 -15.64 -7.04
CA ASP A 80 2.55 -16.03 -5.70
C ASP A 80 1.39 -16.49 -4.81
N ILE A 81 0.26 -15.79 -4.85
CA ILE A 81 -0.97 -16.18 -4.14
C ILE A 81 -1.50 -17.52 -4.66
N ASN A 82 -1.54 -17.72 -5.98
CA ASN A 82 -1.98 -18.99 -6.56
C ASN A 82 -1.06 -20.14 -6.16
N ASN A 83 0.25 -19.92 -6.16
CA ASN A 83 1.24 -20.89 -5.72
C ASN A 83 1.03 -21.26 -4.24
N PHE A 84 0.75 -20.28 -3.38
CA PHE A 84 0.41 -20.52 -1.97
C PHE A 84 -0.88 -21.34 -1.82
N ILE A 85 -1.95 -20.98 -2.53
CA ILE A 85 -3.22 -21.72 -2.52
C ILE A 85 -3.02 -23.18 -2.97
N ASN A 86 -2.21 -23.40 -4.00
CA ASN A 86 -1.88 -24.76 -4.47
C ASN A 86 -1.07 -25.54 -3.44
N ALA A 87 -0.14 -24.90 -2.72
CA ALA A 87 0.59 -25.53 -1.63
C ALA A 87 -0.34 -25.96 -0.50
N ILE A 88 -1.36 -25.16 -0.15
CA ILE A 88 -2.39 -25.56 0.82
C ILE A 88 -3.14 -26.81 0.33
N LYS A 89 -3.62 -26.80 -0.91
CA LYS A 89 -4.37 -27.94 -1.50
C LYS A 89 -3.56 -29.24 -1.52
N ASN A 90 -2.25 -29.14 -1.72
CA ASN A 90 -1.34 -30.29 -1.76
C ASN A 90 -0.75 -30.66 -0.38
N ASN A 91 -1.18 -30.01 0.70
CA ASN A 91 -0.66 -30.21 2.05
C ASN A 91 0.85 -29.92 2.17
N GLU A 92 1.35 -28.98 1.37
CA GLU A 92 2.76 -28.52 1.32
C GLU A 92 2.93 -27.08 1.86
N ARG A 93 1.95 -26.57 2.60
CA ARG A 93 1.90 -25.20 3.10
C ARG A 93 3.19 -24.76 3.80
N ASP A 94 3.61 -25.47 4.85
CA ASP A 94 4.74 -25.06 5.69
C ASP A 94 6.07 -25.12 4.93
N LYS A 95 6.20 -26.10 4.03
CA LYS A 95 7.34 -26.21 3.11
C LYS A 95 7.41 -25.01 2.17
N TRP A 96 6.27 -24.57 1.64
CA TRP A 96 6.19 -23.39 0.80
C TRP A 96 6.51 -22.11 1.58
N LEU A 97 5.94 -21.92 2.78
CA LEU A 97 6.19 -20.76 3.64
C LEU A 97 7.67 -20.60 3.98
N LYS A 98 8.33 -21.70 4.38
CA LYS A 98 9.76 -21.70 4.67
C LYS A 98 10.60 -21.29 3.46
N LYS A 99 10.22 -21.73 2.26
CA LYS A 99 10.90 -21.37 1.02
C LYS A 99 10.65 -19.91 0.61
N TYR A 100 9.44 -19.40 0.78
CA TYR A 100 9.03 -18.09 0.27
C TYR A 100 9.48 -16.93 1.15
N PHE A 101 9.33 -17.07 2.48
CA PHE A 101 9.66 -16.03 3.46
C PHE A 101 11.01 -16.22 4.15
N ASP A 102 11.64 -17.39 3.98
CA ASP A 102 12.86 -17.77 4.71
C ASP A 102 12.73 -17.61 6.24
N SER A 103 11.55 -17.94 6.77
CA SER A 103 11.20 -17.71 8.17
C SER A 103 10.22 -18.74 8.70
N GLU A 104 10.44 -19.19 9.93
CA GLU A 104 9.54 -20.11 10.65
C GLU A 104 8.38 -19.38 11.34
N LEU A 105 8.41 -18.03 11.38
CA LEU A 105 7.37 -17.21 12.03
C LEU A 105 5.99 -17.37 11.39
N TYR A 106 5.95 -17.80 10.12
CA TYR A 106 4.73 -17.88 9.31
C TYR A 106 3.92 -19.17 9.53
N GLN A 107 4.46 -20.18 10.21
CA GLN A 107 3.81 -21.49 10.34
C GLN A 107 2.44 -21.40 11.04
N ASN A 108 2.34 -20.56 12.07
CA ASN A 108 1.11 -20.40 12.87
C ASN A 108 0.21 -19.25 12.42
N LEU A 109 0.58 -18.53 11.35
CA LEU A 109 -0.24 -17.42 10.86
C LEU A 109 -1.46 -17.96 10.09
N PRO A 110 -2.62 -17.30 10.18
CA PRO A 110 -3.75 -17.56 9.29
C PRO A 110 -3.37 -17.37 7.82
N ASP A 111 -4.00 -18.12 6.92
CA ASP A 111 -3.74 -18.02 5.48
C ASP A 111 -4.07 -16.62 4.92
N SER A 112 -5.05 -15.93 5.51
CA SER A 112 -5.36 -14.54 5.18
C SER A 112 -4.19 -13.59 5.43
N ASP A 113 -3.46 -13.81 6.52
CA ASP A 113 -2.34 -12.95 6.92
C ASP A 113 -1.15 -13.20 5.99
N VAL A 114 -0.92 -14.46 5.62
CA VAL A 114 0.07 -14.82 4.60
C VAL A 114 -0.24 -14.15 3.26
N ILE A 115 -1.48 -14.22 2.79
CA ILE A 115 -1.91 -13.59 1.54
C ILE A 115 -1.73 -12.07 1.60
N ASN A 116 -2.10 -11.45 2.72
CA ASN A 116 -1.90 -10.02 2.93
C ASN A 116 -0.41 -9.64 2.89
N ASP A 117 0.47 -10.45 3.50
CA ASP A 117 1.91 -10.21 3.47
C ASP A 117 2.52 -10.38 2.07
N ILE A 118 2.00 -11.30 1.25
CA ILE A 118 2.36 -11.40 -0.17
C ILE A 118 2.00 -10.08 -0.86
N ILE A 119 0.77 -9.59 -0.73
CA ILE A 119 0.33 -8.33 -1.34
C ILE A 119 1.20 -7.15 -0.86
N LEU A 120 1.44 -7.06 0.45
CA LEU A 120 2.25 -6.00 1.05
C LEU A 120 3.69 -6.00 0.55
N LYS A 121 4.29 -7.17 0.33
CA LYS A 121 5.64 -7.29 -0.25
C LYS A 121 5.74 -6.61 -1.62
N TYR A 122 4.74 -6.80 -2.48
CA TYR A 122 4.70 -6.16 -3.80
C TYR A 122 4.44 -4.66 -3.68
N LYS A 123 3.48 -4.28 -2.82
CA LYS A 123 3.18 -2.87 -2.53
C LYS A 123 4.42 -2.11 -2.05
N LEU A 124 5.13 -2.61 -1.04
CA LEU A 124 6.34 -1.97 -0.50
C LEU A 124 7.50 -1.91 -1.50
N LYS A 125 7.53 -2.83 -2.47
CA LYS A 125 8.61 -2.90 -3.46
C LYS A 125 8.42 -1.95 -4.63
N TYR A 126 7.17 -1.79 -5.10
CA TYR A 126 6.88 -1.10 -6.36
C TYR A 126 6.06 0.18 -6.20
N GLU A 127 5.28 0.30 -5.13
CA GLU A 127 4.51 1.50 -4.83
C GLU A 127 5.40 2.52 -4.12
N ASN A 128 5.38 3.76 -4.60
CA ASN A 128 6.04 4.89 -3.98
C ASN A 128 5.01 5.96 -3.63
N GLU A 129 5.41 6.85 -2.74
CA GLU A 129 4.57 7.96 -2.29
C GLU A 129 5.03 9.28 -2.90
N MET A 130 4.07 10.15 -3.16
CA MET A 130 4.33 11.54 -3.49
C MET A 130 3.44 12.46 -2.68
N PHE A 131 3.94 13.67 -2.43
CA PHE A 131 3.30 14.68 -1.61
C PHE A 131 3.29 16.03 -2.32
N LEU A 132 2.16 16.72 -2.28
CA LEU A 132 1.99 18.05 -2.82
C LEU A 132 2.12 19.07 -1.69
N CYS A 133 2.97 20.08 -1.87
CA CYS A 133 3.03 21.18 -0.93
C CYS A 133 1.84 22.13 -1.15
N GLU A 134 0.90 22.13 -0.22
CA GLU A 134 -0.32 22.96 -0.27
C GLU A 134 -0.03 24.47 -0.35
N LYS A 135 1.16 24.92 0.05
CA LYS A 135 1.55 26.34 0.03
C LYS A 135 2.15 26.80 -1.31
N CYS A 136 2.85 25.93 -2.04
CA CYS A 136 3.62 26.35 -3.22
C CYS A 136 3.52 25.42 -4.43
N GLY A 137 2.70 24.37 -4.35
CA GLY A 137 2.49 23.43 -5.45
C GLY A 137 3.65 22.47 -5.73
N ARG A 138 4.76 22.58 -4.97
CA ARG A 138 5.92 21.69 -5.15
C ARG A 138 5.55 20.25 -4.84
N ILE A 139 5.80 19.36 -5.78
CA ILE A 139 5.62 17.93 -5.61
C ILE A 139 6.93 17.34 -5.09
N LYS A 140 6.82 16.56 -4.01
CA LYS A 140 7.88 15.76 -3.42
C LYS A 140 7.62 14.31 -3.78
N ILE A 141 8.58 13.65 -4.43
CA ILE A 141 8.43 12.26 -4.86
C ILE A 141 9.45 11.41 -4.12
N HIS A 142 8.99 10.35 -3.47
CA HIS A 142 9.85 9.36 -2.86
C HIS A 142 10.60 8.58 -3.95
N LYS A 143 11.93 8.51 -3.86
CA LYS A 143 12.77 7.84 -4.86
C LYS A 143 13.49 6.63 -4.25
N GLY A 144 13.16 5.45 -4.76
CA GLY A 144 13.79 4.19 -4.37
C GLY A 144 13.33 3.72 -3.00
N THR A 145 14.17 2.91 -2.33
CA THR A 145 13.87 2.31 -1.02
C THR A 145 14.38 3.14 0.16
N GLU A 146 15.20 4.15 -0.10
CA GLU A 146 15.73 5.04 0.93
C GLU A 146 14.74 6.17 1.21
N ASN A 147 14.79 6.76 2.41
CA ASN A 147 13.95 7.91 2.78
C ASN A 147 14.42 9.23 2.11
N LYS A 148 14.48 9.23 0.77
CA LYS A 148 14.95 10.34 -0.07
C LYS A 148 13.81 10.85 -0.95
N PHE A 149 13.63 12.17 -0.95
CA PHE A 149 12.63 12.84 -1.76
C PHE A 149 13.28 13.75 -2.79
N ILE A 150 12.88 13.59 -4.05
CA ILE A 150 13.16 14.54 -5.12
C ILE A 150 12.01 15.55 -5.21
N SER A 151 12.27 16.73 -5.78
CA SER A 151 11.32 17.84 -5.79
C SER A 151 11.11 18.39 -7.19
N PHE A 152 9.85 18.58 -7.60
CA PHE A 152 9.45 19.24 -8.84
C PHE A 152 8.60 20.46 -8.52
N LEU A 153 8.89 21.59 -9.17
CA LEU A 153 8.11 22.82 -9.03
C LEU A 153 7.23 22.99 -10.27
N PRO A 154 5.94 23.34 -10.13
CA PRO A 154 5.14 23.78 -11.26
C PRO A 154 5.77 24.99 -11.95
N GLU A 155 5.69 25.03 -13.27
CA GLU A 155 6.18 26.17 -14.05
C GLU A 155 5.25 27.39 -13.91
N ASP A 156 3.95 27.14 -13.71
CA ASP A 156 2.94 28.18 -13.53
C ASP A 156 2.70 28.51 -12.05
N ASN A 157 2.49 29.79 -11.77
CA ASN A 157 2.06 30.29 -10.46
C ASN A 157 0.59 29.95 -10.16
N GLN A 158 -0.23 29.72 -11.18
CA GLN A 158 -1.62 29.25 -11.08
C GLN A 158 -1.69 27.71 -11.20
N TRP A 159 -0.86 27.00 -10.43
CA TRP A 159 -0.82 25.55 -10.47
C TRP A 159 -2.12 24.91 -9.96
N ILE A 160 -2.46 23.77 -10.57
CA ILE A 160 -3.64 22.98 -10.23
C ILE A 160 -3.23 21.86 -9.27
N ASP A 161 -4.06 21.62 -8.26
CA ASP A 161 -3.92 20.47 -7.37
C ASP A 161 -4.27 19.18 -8.13
N ILE A 162 -3.24 18.42 -8.49
CA ILE A 162 -3.38 17.18 -9.27
C ILE A 162 -3.86 15.98 -8.44
N PHE A 163 -3.96 16.11 -7.11
CA PHE A 163 -4.40 15.01 -6.23
C PHE A 163 -5.87 15.13 -5.83
N LYS A 164 -6.49 16.29 -6.04
CA LYS A 164 -7.94 16.43 -5.98
C LYS A 164 -8.54 15.81 -7.24
N GLY A 165 -9.29 14.72 -7.05
CA GLY A 165 -10.06 14.10 -8.12
C GLY A 165 -11.07 15.06 -8.73
N LEU A 166 -11.63 14.68 -9.88
CA LEU A 166 -12.79 15.34 -10.46
C LEU A 166 -13.96 15.16 -9.49
N SER A 167 -14.22 16.17 -8.67
CA SER A 167 -15.44 16.30 -7.87
C SER A 167 -16.68 16.28 -8.74
#